data_AF-A0A5S3Z247-F1
#
_entry.id   AF-A0A5S3Z247-F1
#
_cell.length_a   1.000
_cell.length_b   1.000
_cell.length_c   1.000
_cell.angle_alpha   90.00
_cell.angle_beta   90.00
_cell.angle_gamma   90.00
#
_symmetry.space_group_name_H-M   'P 1'
#
loop_
_entity.id
_entity.type
_entity.pdbx_description
1 polymer ?
#
loop_
_entity_poly.entity_id
_entity_poly.type
_entity_poly.pdbx_seq_one_letter_code
_entity_poly.pdbx_strand_id
1 'polypeptide(L)'
;MYLSAQWRILTVGDGDLTFTRALKRRFADAHIVGSVYDSEAVLREKYSSHGIDELRQAQVPLYFSFDVTNQACWQRLSTGFDVIIFQFPLLSQLGSKSAFAAAQQQGGLNTLNRALLHQFLRYGSAYGLAKHGAGLCYITSKDVKPYSHWGLDHALCTGLDIQYVGEQPFNIDDFPGYRIRNVDRNKHVKDTKGVTYSYALNPKNVDFPYHRPRYLDDTNYCPLCHAGPFCSEKDQAQHFESRQHQLMLGYQQHWQNWLAHAYKGYS
;
A
#
# COMPACT_ATOMS: atom_id res chain seq x y z
N MET A 1 5.01 4.18 -12.36
CA MET A 1 5.25 2.85 -11.75
C MET A 1 6.00 2.05 -12.80
N TYR A 2 7.17 1.54 -12.47
CA TYR A 2 7.90 0.64 -13.36
C TYR A 2 7.45 -0.80 -13.17
N LEU A 3 7.25 -1.55 -14.26
CA LEU A 3 6.96 -2.98 -14.24
C LEU A 3 7.66 -3.64 -15.42
N SER A 4 8.32 -4.77 -15.18
CA SER A 4 8.89 -5.60 -16.24
C SER A 4 7.89 -6.65 -16.72
N ALA A 5 7.83 -6.88 -18.03
CA ALA A 5 6.98 -7.90 -18.63
C ALA A 5 7.33 -9.34 -18.22
N GLN A 6 8.54 -9.57 -17.70
CA GLN A 6 9.02 -10.88 -17.24
C GLN A 6 8.68 -11.16 -15.78
N TRP A 7 8.17 -10.17 -15.05
CA TRP A 7 7.87 -10.33 -13.63
C TRP A 7 6.61 -11.15 -13.40
N ARG A 8 6.65 -12.01 -12.37
CA ARG A 8 5.46 -12.58 -11.74
C ARG A 8 4.84 -11.52 -10.84
N ILE A 9 3.58 -11.20 -11.08
CA ILE A 9 2.88 -10.10 -10.42
C ILE A 9 1.73 -10.64 -9.59
N LEU A 10 1.66 -10.24 -8.31
CA LEU A 10 0.47 -10.40 -7.48
C LEU A 10 -0.15 -9.02 -7.22
N THR A 11 -1.43 -8.85 -7.52
CA THR A 11 -2.19 -7.69 -7.02
C THR A 11 -2.97 -8.08 -5.78
N VAL A 12 -2.89 -7.27 -4.73
CA VAL A 12 -3.56 -7.51 -3.46
C VAL A 12 -4.69 -6.51 -3.25
N GLY A 13 -5.86 -7.01 -2.86
CA GLY A 13 -7.02 -6.17 -2.53
C GLY A 13 -7.57 -5.38 -3.73
N ASP A 14 -7.45 -5.92 -4.96
CA ASP A 14 -7.91 -5.26 -6.18
C ASP A 14 -9.44 -5.33 -6.32
N GLY A 15 -10.14 -4.51 -5.55
CA GLY A 15 -11.57 -4.59 -5.25
C GLY A 15 -12.49 -5.12 -6.36
N ASP A 16 -12.51 -4.51 -7.55
CA ASP A 16 -13.36 -4.94 -8.69
C ASP A 16 -12.59 -5.70 -9.78
N LEU A 17 -11.33 -6.07 -9.50
CA LEU A 17 -10.39 -6.79 -10.36
C LEU A 17 -10.03 -6.07 -11.67
N THR A 18 -10.37 -4.78 -11.81
CA THR A 18 -10.09 -4.05 -13.05
C THR A 18 -8.62 -3.70 -13.22
N PHE A 19 -7.84 -3.58 -12.12
CA PHE A 19 -6.39 -3.34 -12.21
C PHE A 19 -5.66 -4.60 -12.67
N THR A 20 -6.00 -5.75 -12.10
CA THR A 20 -5.50 -7.08 -12.49
C THR A 20 -5.77 -7.33 -13.97
N ARG A 21 -6.99 -7.02 -14.43
CA ARG A 21 -7.36 -7.11 -15.84
C ARG A 21 -6.52 -6.18 -16.73
N ALA A 22 -6.32 -4.93 -16.31
CA ALA A 22 -5.50 -3.98 -17.07
C ALA A 22 -4.04 -4.44 -17.16
N LEU A 23 -3.48 -4.98 -16.08
CA LEU A 23 -2.15 -5.61 -16.07
C LEU A 23 -2.09 -6.79 -17.05
N LYS A 24 -3.08 -7.68 -17.04
CA LYS A 24 -3.09 -8.84 -17.94
C LYS A 24 -3.16 -8.43 -19.41
N ARG A 25 -3.90 -7.37 -19.73
CA ARG A 25 -3.94 -6.82 -21.09
C ARG A 25 -2.61 -6.19 -21.50
N ARG A 26 -1.93 -5.49 -20.59
CA ARG A 26 -0.64 -4.85 -20.85
C ARG A 26 0.52 -5.85 -20.96
N PHE A 27 0.51 -6.88 -20.13
CA PHE A 27 1.56 -7.90 -20.04
C PHE A 27 0.94 -9.28 -20.27
N ALA A 28 0.56 -9.55 -21.53
CA ALA A 28 -0.18 -10.76 -21.91
C ALA A 28 0.51 -12.07 -21.47
N ASP A 29 1.84 -12.10 -21.54
CA ASP A 29 2.64 -13.30 -21.23
C ASP A 29 3.10 -13.35 -19.76
N ALA A 30 2.90 -12.29 -18.99
CA ALA A 30 3.31 -12.27 -17.59
C ALA A 30 2.42 -13.19 -16.74
N HIS A 31 3.04 -13.84 -15.76
CA HIS A 31 2.31 -14.58 -14.73
C HIS A 31 1.70 -13.60 -13.74
N ILE A 32 0.42 -13.34 -13.89
CA ILE A 32 -0.35 -12.41 -13.06
C ILE A 32 -1.33 -13.21 -12.21
N VAL A 33 -1.45 -12.83 -10.94
CA VAL A 33 -2.42 -13.37 -9.99
C VAL A 33 -3.15 -12.19 -9.35
N GLY A 34 -4.48 -12.30 -9.27
CA GLY A 34 -5.31 -11.31 -8.58
C GLY A 34 -5.77 -11.81 -7.21
N SER A 35 -5.83 -10.94 -6.22
CA SER A 35 -6.53 -11.23 -4.96
C SER A 35 -7.42 -10.07 -4.52
N VAL A 36 -8.49 -10.44 -3.83
CA VAL A 36 -9.52 -9.51 -3.31
C VAL A 36 -9.95 -9.91 -1.92
N TYR A 37 -10.29 -8.90 -1.11
CA TYR A 37 -10.77 -9.11 0.25
C TYR A 37 -12.17 -9.72 0.28
N ASP A 38 -13.06 -9.28 -0.61
CA ASP A 38 -14.43 -9.76 -0.67
C ASP A 38 -14.49 -11.22 -1.20
N SER A 39 -15.52 -11.96 -0.81
CA SER A 39 -15.85 -13.21 -1.50
C SER A 39 -16.32 -12.92 -2.93
N GLU A 40 -16.28 -13.90 -3.82
CA GLU A 40 -16.74 -13.70 -5.19
C GLU A 40 -18.20 -13.24 -5.26
N ALA A 41 -19.08 -13.86 -4.48
CA ALA A 41 -20.49 -13.51 -4.43
C ALA A 41 -20.70 -12.04 -4.04
N VAL A 42 -20.01 -11.60 -2.98
CA VAL A 42 -20.07 -10.20 -2.51
C VAL A 42 -19.54 -9.24 -3.56
N LEU A 43 -18.43 -9.55 -4.22
CA LEU A 43 -17.85 -8.70 -5.27
C LEU A 43 -18.83 -8.53 -6.44
N ARG A 44 -19.43 -9.63 -6.93
CA ARG A 44 -20.39 -9.62 -8.04
C ARG A 44 -21.64 -8.82 -7.72
N GLU A 45 -22.13 -8.91 -6.48
CA GLU A 45 -23.25 -8.09 -6.01
C GLU A 45 -22.87 -6.60 -5.91
N LYS A 46 -21.68 -6.32 -5.37
CA LYS A 46 -21.19 -4.95 -5.12
C LYS A 46 -20.89 -4.17 -6.40
N TYR A 47 -20.41 -4.84 -7.44
CA TYR A 47 -19.97 -4.20 -8.68
C TYR A 47 -20.70 -4.75 -9.91
N SER A 48 -21.53 -3.91 -10.52
CA SER A 48 -22.17 -4.21 -11.81
C SER A 48 -21.18 -4.37 -12.98
N SER A 49 -19.93 -3.96 -12.79
CA SER A 49 -18.85 -4.10 -13.77
C SER A 49 -17.55 -4.39 -13.04
N HIS A 50 -16.99 -5.57 -13.31
CA HIS A 50 -15.82 -6.14 -12.64
C HIS A 50 -14.98 -6.97 -13.62
N GLY A 51 -13.73 -7.27 -13.26
CA GLY A 51 -12.79 -8.03 -14.09
C GLY A 51 -12.92 -9.56 -14.07
N ILE A 52 -13.78 -10.15 -13.21
CA ILE A 52 -13.77 -11.60 -12.93
C ILE A 52 -13.86 -12.46 -14.20
N ASP A 53 -14.88 -12.23 -15.03
CA ASP A 53 -15.20 -13.15 -16.13
C ASP A 53 -14.13 -13.12 -17.22
N GLU A 54 -13.61 -11.93 -17.56
CA GLU A 54 -12.49 -11.78 -18.50
C GLU A 54 -11.19 -12.40 -17.97
N LEU A 55 -10.91 -12.24 -16.68
CA LEU A 55 -9.72 -12.81 -16.05
C LEU A 55 -9.79 -14.34 -16.02
N ARG A 56 -10.97 -14.91 -15.75
CA ARG A 56 -11.20 -16.36 -15.84
C ARG A 56 -11.04 -16.89 -17.25
N GLN A 57 -11.59 -16.19 -18.24
CA GLN A 57 -11.42 -16.54 -19.65
C GLN A 57 -9.93 -16.52 -20.04
N ALA A 58 -9.17 -15.57 -19.51
CA ALA A 58 -7.72 -15.48 -19.69
C ALA A 58 -6.91 -16.41 -18.75
N GLN A 59 -7.58 -17.31 -18.03
CA GLN A 59 -6.99 -18.28 -17.09
C GLN A 59 -6.09 -17.66 -16.01
N VAL A 60 -6.39 -16.42 -15.60
CA VAL A 60 -5.70 -15.74 -14.50
C VAL A 60 -6.17 -16.31 -13.16
N PRO A 61 -5.27 -16.81 -12.29
CA PRO A 61 -5.64 -17.26 -10.96
C PRO A 61 -6.16 -16.11 -10.09
N LEU A 62 -7.27 -16.35 -9.37
CA LEU A 62 -7.91 -15.37 -8.50
C LEU A 62 -8.10 -15.93 -7.08
N TYR A 63 -7.64 -15.16 -6.08
CA TYR A 63 -7.81 -15.47 -4.66
C TYR A 63 -8.85 -14.54 -4.04
N PHE A 64 -10.05 -15.08 -3.80
CA PHE A 64 -11.09 -14.39 -3.04
C PHE A 64 -10.90 -14.59 -1.53
N SER A 65 -11.55 -13.73 -0.74
CA SER A 65 -11.43 -13.74 0.72
C SER A 65 -9.97 -13.68 1.18
N PHE A 66 -9.15 -12.86 0.51
CA PHE A 66 -7.75 -12.66 0.82
C PHE A 66 -7.60 -11.49 1.79
N ASP A 67 -7.53 -11.80 3.09
CA ASP A 67 -7.22 -10.82 4.12
C ASP A 67 -5.71 -10.62 4.20
N VAL A 68 -5.26 -9.43 3.76
CA VAL A 68 -3.85 -9.02 3.74
C VAL A 68 -3.22 -9.01 5.13
N THR A 69 -4.02 -8.90 6.19
CA THR A 69 -3.58 -8.91 7.59
C THR A 69 -3.54 -10.30 8.20
N ASN A 70 -3.98 -11.32 7.47
CA ASN A 70 -4.00 -12.70 7.92
C ASN A 70 -2.90 -13.51 7.24
N GLN A 71 -1.90 -13.95 8.02
CA GLN A 71 -0.80 -14.78 7.55
C GLN A 71 -1.25 -16.02 6.75
N ALA A 72 -2.33 -16.69 7.17
CA ALA A 72 -2.81 -17.89 6.49
C ALA A 72 -3.26 -17.60 5.05
N CYS A 73 -3.73 -16.38 4.74
CA CYS A 73 -4.06 -16.01 3.36
C CYS A 73 -2.83 -16.01 2.46
N TRP A 74 -1.70 -15.50 2.95
CA TRP A 74 -0.43 -15.50 2.22
C TRP A 74 0.15 -16.90 2.02
N GLN A 75 -0.01 -17.78 3.01
CA GLN A 75 0.46 -19.16 2.93
C GLN A 75 -0.34 -20.03 1.95
N ARG A 76 -1.51 -19.58 1.47
CA ARG A 76 -2.26 -20.24 0.38
C ARG A 76 -1.69 -19.97 -1.01
N LEU A 77 -0.76 -19.01 -1.14
CA LEU A 77 -0.12 -18.73 -2.42
C LEU A 77 0.78 -19.90 -2.80
N SER A 78 0.63 -20.39 -4.04
CA SER A 78 1.37 -21.58 -4.52
C SER A 78 2.77 -21.26 -5.04
N THR A 79 3.09 -19.98 -5.25
CA THR A 79 4.36 -19.52 -5.80
C THR A 79 4.72 -18.15 -5.24
N GLY A 80 6.02 -17.81 -5.33
CA GLY A 80 6.51 -16.47 -5.02
C GLY A 80 6.42 -15.53 -6.22
N PHE A 81 6.31 -14.23 -5.93
CA PHE A 81 6.18 -13.16 -6.92
C PHE A 81 7.41 -12.26 -6.96
N ASP A 82 7.69 -11.69 -8.12
CA ASP A 82 8.78 -10.71 -8.28
C ASP A 82 8.34 -9.35 -7.75
N VAL A 83 7.06 -9.02 -7.95
CA VAL A 83 6.43 -7.83 -7.40
C VAL A 83 5.02 -8.12 -6.85
N ILE A 84 4.72 -7.54 -5.69
CA ILE A 84 3.39 -7.56 -5.08
C ILE A 84 2.88 -6.13 -4.98
N ILE A 85 1.67 -5.88 -5.48
CA ILE A 85 1.13 -4.53 -5.65
C ILE A 85 -0.15 -4.37 -4.84
N PHE A 86 -0.18 -3.39 -3.94
CA PHE A 86 -1.40 -2.96 -3.26
C PHE A 86 -1.82 -1.58 -3.78
N GLN A 87 -2.87 -1.57 -4.61
CA GLN A 87 -3.27 -0.40 -5.38
C GLN A 87 -4.37 0.40 -4.65
N PHE A 88 -4.08 1.64 -4.26
CA PHE A 88 -4.96 2.53 -3.48
C PHE A 88 -5.62 1.89 -2.25
N PRO A 89 -4.84 1.21 -1.38
CA PRO A 89 -5.37 0.61 -0.16
C PRO A 89 -6.01 1.64 0.76
N LEU A 90 -7.14 1.27 1.35
CA LEU A 90 -7.81 2.04 2.38
C LEU A 90 -8.68 1.08 3.19
N LEU A 91 -8.66 1.19 4.52
CA LEU A 91 -9.62 0.47 5.37
C LEU A 91 -11.04 0.90 5.03
N SER A 92 -11.97 -0.08 5.01
CA SER A 92 -13.39 0.22 4.90
C SER A 92 -13.84 1.16 6.02
N GLN A 93 -14.83 1.99 5.72
CA GLN A 93 -15.31 2.97 6.68
C GLN A 93 -15.85 2.23 7.91
N LEU A 94 -15.38 2.61 9.10
CA LEU A 94 -15.90 2.07 10.35
C LEU A 94 -17.40 2.41 10.43
N GLY A 95 -18.26 1.42 10.17
CA GLY A 95 -19.69 1.62 9.98
C GLY A 95 -20.48 1.94 11.25
N SER A 96 -19.90 1.73 12.44
CA SER A 96 -20.57 1.97 13.73
C SER A 96 -19.78 2.93 14.63
N LYS A 97 -20.51 3.66 15.49
CA LYS A 97 -19.91 4.52 16.53
C LYS A 97 -18.99 3.73 17.48
N SER A 98 -19.33 2.48 17.78
CA SER A 98 -18.52 1.60 18.63
C SER A 98 -17.22 1.20 17.94
N ALA A 99 -17.25 0.86 16.64
CA ALA A 99 -16.06 0.57 15.86
C ALA A 99 -15.14 1.80 15.74
N PHE A 100 -15.73 2.99 15.56
CA PHE A 100 -14.98 4.24 15.58
C PHE A 100 -14.33 4.51 16.95
N ALA A 101 -15.06 4.33 18.05
CA ALA A 101 -14.52 4.50 19.40
C ALA A 101 -13.40 3.49 19.70
N ALA A 102 -13.57 2.23 19.31
CA ALA A 102 -12.53 1.21 19.44
C ALA A 102 -11.28 1.56 18.62
N ALA A 103 -11.45 2.07 17.40
CA ALA A 103 -10.33 2.54 16.58
C ALA A 103 -9.59 3.70 17.23
N GLN A 104 -10.29 4.65 17.87
CA GLN A 104 -9.65 5.75 18.61
C GLN A 104 -8.75 5.24 19.75
N GLN A 105 -9.19 4.20 20.48
CA GLN A 105 -8.36 3.56 21.51
C GLN A 105 -7.09 2.89 20.93
N GLN A 106 -7.10 2.59 19.63
CA GLN A 106 -5.95 2.02 18.90
C GLN A 106 -5.17 3.09 18.11
N GLY A 107 -5.31 4.38 18.46
CA GLY A 107 -4.61 5.48 17.80
C GLY A 107 -5.32 6.05 16.56
N GLY A 108 -6.53 5.59 16.28
CA GLY A 108 -7.42 6.09 15.23
C GLY A 108 -7.16 5.48 13.86
N LEU A 109 -7.91 5.99 12.87
CA LEU A 109 -7.82 5.52 11.48
C LEU A 109 -6.42 5.68 10.87
N ASN A 110 -5.62 6.64 11.33
CA ASN A 110 -4.24 6.79 10.87
C ASN A 110 -3.43 5.54 11.23
N THR A 111 -3.41 5.16 12.52
CA THR A 111 -2.69 3.97 13.00
C THR A 111 -3.20 2.69 12.35
N LEU A 112 -4.53 2.53 12.20
CA LEU A 112 -5.09 1.34 11.58
C LEU A 112 -4.72 1.20 10.10
N ASN A 113 -4.74 2.30 9.33
CA ASN A 113 -4.27 2.24 7.94
C ASN A 113 -2.77 1.93 7.88
N ARG A 114 -1.94 2.50 8.76
CA ARG A 114 -0.52 2.14 8.85
C ARG A 114 -0.32 0.67 9.18
N ALA A 115 -1.10 0.13 10.13
CA ALA A 115 -1.09 -1.29 10.48
C ALA A 115 -1.44 -2.20 9.30
N LEU A 116 -2.47 -1.85 8.52
CA LEU A 116 -2.84 -2.58 7.30
C LEU A 116 -1.67 -2.67 6.32
N LEU A 117 -1.04 -1.52 6.03
CA LEU A 117 0.06 -1.43 5.06
C LEU A 117 1.33 -2.09 5.57
N HIS A 118 1.62 -1.95 6.85
CA HIS A 118 2.74 -2.61 7.50
C HIS A 118 2.58 -4.14 7.49
N GLN A 119 1.39 -4.66 7.78
CA GLN A 119 1.12 -6.10 7.69
C GLN A 119 1.20 -6.62 6.24
N PHE A 120 0.77 -5.81 5.26
CA PHE A 120 1.01 -6.08 3.85
C PHE A 120 2.51 -6.24 3.55
N LEU A 121 3.34 -5.28 3.98
CA LEU A 121 4.80 -5.37 3.76
C LEU A 121 5.40 -6.57 4.49
N ARG A 122 5.00 -6.82 5.74
CA ARG A 122 5.50 -7.94 6.55
C ARG A 122 5.21 -9.28 5.90
N TYR A 123 3.95 -9.56 5.59
CA TYR A 123 3.57 -10.86 5.06
C TYR A 123 3.87 -11.00 3.57
N GLY A 124 3.79 -9.91 2.80
CA GLY A 124 4.25 -9.87 1.42
C GLY A 124 5.74 -10.23 1.32
N SER A 125 6.58 -9.62 2.15
CA SER A 125 8.02 -9.92 2.16
C SER A 125 8.35 -11.31 2.70
N ALA A 126 7.66 -11.78 3.75
CA ALA A 126 7.94 -13.07 4.37
C ALA A 126 7.41 -14.28 3.56
N TYR A 127 6.26 -14.14 2.88
CA TYR A 127 5.53 -15.27 2.29
C TYR A 127 5.16 -15.08 0.82
N GLY A 128 5.00 -13.85 0.36
CA GLY A 128 4.57 -13.57 -1.02
C GLY A 128 5.72 -13.43 -2.02
N LEU A 129 6.85 -12.84 -1.62
CA LEU A 129 7.95 -12.57 -2.54
C LEU A 129 8.76 -13.83 -2.84
N ALA A 130 9.20 -13.95 -4.09
CA ALA A 130 10.13 -15.00 -4.48
C ALA A 130 11.54 -14.71 -3.94
N LYS A 131 12.18 -15.73 -3.37
CA LYS A 131 13.55 -15.63 -2.80
C LYS A 131 14.61 -15.11 -3.78
N HIS A 132 14.45 -15.40 -5.07
CA HIS A 132 15.37 -15.01 -6.15
C HIS A 132 14.67 -14.14 -7.22
N GLY A 133 13.59 -13.46 -6.86
CA GLY A 133 12.90 -12.52 -7.74
C GLY A 133 13.40 -11.08 -7.58
N ALA A 134 12.72 -10.14 -8.24
CA ALA A 134 12.98 -8.71 -8.05
C ALA A 134 12.79 -8.27 -6.58
N GLY A 135 11.90 -8.94 -5.85
CA GLY A 135 11.75 -8.78 -4.40
C GLY A 135 11.11 -7.44 -4.01
N LEU A 136 10.07 -7.03 -4.75
CA LEU A 136 9.46 -5.70 -4.65
C LEU A 136 8.05 -5.75 -4.07
N CYS A 137 7.75 -4.88 -3.11
CA CYS A 137 6.38 -4.54 -2.75
C CYS A 137 6.10 -3.10 -3.22
N TYR A 138 4.94 -2.89 -3.84
CA TYR A 138 4.46 -1.57 -4.26
C TYR A 138 3.18 -1.22 -3.52
N ILE A 139 3.12 0.00 -2.99
CA ILE A 139 1.89 0.61 -2.49
C ILE A 139 1.64 1.85 -3.33
N THR A 140 0.52 1.90 -4.05
CA THR A 140 0.12 3.15 -4.73
C THR A 140 -0.92 3.87 -3.90
N SER A 141 -0.71 5.15 -3.63
CA SER A 141 -1.65 5.98 -2.86
C SER A 141 -1.80 7.37 -3.45
N LYS A 142 -2.73 8.14 -2.90
CA LYS A 142 -2.88 9.57 -3.23
C LYS A 142 -1.92 10.38 -2.36
N ASP A 143 -1.38 11.45 -2.90
CA ASP A 143 -0.53 12.39 -2.16
C ASP A 143 -1.35 13.55 -1.55
N VAL A 144 -2.43 13.21 -0.85
CA VAL A 144 -3.29 14.17 -0.14
C VAL A 144 -3.74 13.59 1.19
N LYS A 145 -4.26 14.42 2.09
CA LYS A 145 -4.83 13.95 3.36
C LYS A 145 -6.06 13.05 3.10
N PRO A 146 -6.27 12.00 3.92
CA PRO A 146 -5.44 11.58 5.05
C PRO A 146 -4.24 10.70 4.66
N TYR A 147 -4.15 10.26 3.39
CA TYR A 147 -3.17 9.30 2.89
C TYR A 147 -1.71 9.75 3.10
N SER A 148 -1.43 11.03 2.86
CA SER A 148 -0.10 11.62 3.04
C SER A 148 0.37 11.61 4.50
N HIS A 149 -0.52 11.37 5.48
CA HIS A 149 -0.14 11.27 6.89
C HIS A 149 0.22 9.84 7.33
N TRP A 150 0.21 8.85 6.44
CA TRP A 150 0.48 7.45 6.81
C TRP A 150 1.97 7.11 6.84
N GLY A 151 2.84 8.03 6.41
CA GLY A 151 4.29 7.81 6.42
C GLY A 151 4.72 6.66 5.52
N LEU A 152 4.16 6.60 4.30
CA LEU A 152 4.48 5.55 3.32
C LEU A 152 5.99 5.47 3.05
N ASP A 153 6.70 6.58 3.07
CA ASP A 153 8.13 6.66 2.78
C ASP A 153 9.09 6.38 3.96
N HIS A 154 8.61 6.41 5.21
CA HIS A 154 9.51 6.30 6.38
C HIS A 154 9.03 5.38 7.50
N ALA A 155 7.73 5.11 7.61
CA ALA A 155 7.17 4.53 8.82
C ALA A 155 6.97 3.02 8.80
N LEU A 156 6.71 2.47 7.61
CA LEU A 156 6.08 1.16 7.50
C LEU A 156 7.08 -0.01 7.54
N CYS A 157 8.38 0.25 7.44
CA CYS A 157 9.41 -0.81 7.38
C CYS A 157 10.02 -1.16 8.74
N THR A 158 9.63 -0.49 9.83
CA THR A 158 10.23 -0.72 11.15
C THR A 158 10.10 -2.18 11.58
N GLY A 159 11.22 -2.86 11.80
CA GLY A 159 11.26 -4.26 12.23
C GLY A 159 10.99 -5.29 11.12
N LEU A 160 11.06 -4.89 9.85
CA LEU A 160 10.89 -5.77 8.69
C LEU A 160 12.19 -5.90 7.87
N ASP A 161 12.32 -7.00 7.12
CA ASP A 161 13.45 -7.25 6.22
C ASP A 161 13.31 -6.54 4.85
N ILE A 162 12.25 -5.76 4.66
CA ILE A 162 11.98 -4.99 3.45
C ILE A 162 12.16 -3.49 3.72
N GLN A 163 12.80 -2.77 2.81
CA GLN A 163 13.17 -1.37 2.99
C GLN A 163 12.51 -0.48 1.95
N TYR A 164 12.14 0.74 2.33
CA TYR A 164 11.69 1.76 1.38
C TYR A 164 12.84 2.22 0.48
N VAL A 165 12.57 2.28 -0.81
CA VAL A 165 13.54 2.65 -1.85
C VAL A 165 13.31 4.08 -2.30
N GLY A 166 12.09 4.36 -2.73
CA GLY A 166 11.70 5.62 -3.36
C GLY A 166 10.29 5.56 -3.90
N GLU A 167 9.92 6.58 -4.64
CA GLU A 167 8.59 6.77 -5.22
C GLU A 167 8.64 6.99 -6.73
N GLN A 168 7.53 6.67 -7.38
CA GLN A 168 7.33 6.82 -8.82
C GLN A 168 5.93 7.38 -9.07
N PRO A 169 5.75 8.23 -10.09
CA PRO A 169 4.42 8.64 -10.49
C PRO A 169 3.61 7.44 -10.97
N PHE A 170 2.35 7.32 -10.54
CA PHE A 170 1.39 6.38 -11.09
C PHE A 170 0.54 7.09 -12.15
N ASN A 171 0.63 6.64 -13.39
CA ASN A 171 -0.20 7.12 -14.48
C ASN A 171 -1.29 6.08 -14.76
N ILE A 172 -2.56 6.46 -14.60
CA ILE A 172 -3.68 5.55 -14.85
C ILE A 172 -3.83 5.21 -16.33
N ASP A 173 -3.39 6.11 -17.23
CA ASP A 173 -3.49 5.91 -18.68
C ASP A 173 -2.62 4.75 -19.17
N ASP A 174 -1.61 4.35 -18.38
CA ASP A 174 -0.81 3.15 -18.63
C ASP A 174 -1.62 1.84 -18.44
N PHE A 175 -2.81 1.93 -17.84
CA PHE A 175 -3.66 0.79 -17.49
C PHE A 175 -5.10 0.97 -18.03
N PRO A 176 -5.30 0.95 -19.37
CA PRO A 176 -6.61 1.18 -19.97
C PRO A 176 -7.69 0.23 -19.43
N GLY A 177 -8.80 0.82 -18.96
CA GLY A 177 -9.93 0.09 -18.40
C GLY A 177 -9.81 -0.25 -16.91
N TYR A 178 -8.73 0.18 -16.24
CA TYR A 178 -8.67 0.23 -14.77
C TYR A 178 -9.61 1.32 -14.24
N ARG A 179 -10.31 1.04 -13.14
CA ARG A 179 -11.18 2.00 -12.46
C ARG A 179 -10.82 2.09 -10.98
N ILE A 180 -10.40 3.28 -10.55
CA ILE A 180 -10.25 3.55 -9.12
C ILE A 180 -11.66 3.63 -8.49
N ARG A 181 -11.89 2.81 -7.45
CA ARG A 181 -13.14 2.78 -6.68
C ARG A 181 -12.95 3.39 -5.30
N ASN A 182 -13.98 4.04 -4.78
CA ASN A 182 -14.07 4.31 -3.34
C ASN A 182 -14.54 3.04 -2.63
N VAL A 183 -13.99 2.80 -1.44
CA VAL A 183 -14.44 1.70 -0.58
C VAL A 183 -15.95 1.85 -0.34
N ASP A 184 -16.69 0.77 -0.60
CA ASP A 184 -18.14 0.62 -0.37
C ASP A 184 -19.10 1.45 -1.23
N ARG A 185 -18.65 2.01 -2.35
CA ARG A 185 -19.56 2.68 -3.29
C ARG A 185 -19.28 2.27 -4.73
N ASN A 186 -20.31 1.86 -5.46
CA ASN A 186 -20.28 1.73 -6.93
C ASN A 186 -20.27 3.13 -7.61
N LYS A 187 -19.35 4.00 -7.19
CA LYS A 187 -19.10 5.31 -7.80
C LYS A 187 -17.64 5.39 -8.18
N HIS A 188 -17.38 5.60 -9.46
CA HIS A 188 -16.06 5.96 -9.95
C HIS A 188 -15.66 7.32 -9.36
N VAL A 189 -14.39 7.43 -8.96
CA VAL A 189 -13.79 8.67 -8.47
C VAL A 189 -12.99 9.27 -9.61
N LYS A 190 -12.99 10.60 -9.76
CA LYS A 190 -12.11 11.28 -10.71
C LYS A 190 -10.68 10.74 -10.59
N ASP A 191 -10.07 10.46 -11.73
CA ASP A 191 -8.69 10.01 -11.82
C ASP A 191 -7.80 10.96 -11.02
N THR A 192 -7.21 10.42 -9.96
CA THR A 192 -6.39 11.18 -9.03
C THR A 192 -4.94 10.83 -9.32
N LYS A 193 -4.07 11.85 -9.35
CA LYS A 193 -2.61 11.62 -9.40
C LYS A 193 -2.23 10.66 -8.28
N GLY A 194 -1.66 9.51 -8.64
CA GLY A 194 -1.18 8.52 -7.69
C GLY A 194 0.34 8.56 -7.60
N VAL A 195 0.85 8.18 -6.44
CA VAL A 195 2.27 7.94 -6.21
C VAL A 195 2.43 6.49 -5.79
N THR A 196 3.31 5.77 -6.48
CA THR A 196 3.71 4.42 -6.13
C THR A 196 4.96 4.48 -5.27
N TYR A 197 4.84 4.01 -4.03
CA TYR A 197 5.93 3.83 -3.07
C TYR A 197 6.50 2.43 -3.25
N SER A 198 7.81 2.35 -3.47
CA SER A 198 8.53 1.12 -3.72
C SER A 198 9.32 0.67 -2.50
N TYR A 199 9.14 -0.61 -2.15
CA TYR A 199 9.87 -1.27 -1.07
C TYR A 199 10.56 -2.50 -1.65
N ALA A 200 11.80 -2.77 -1.24
CA ALA A 200 12.59 -3.87 -1.76
C ALA A 200 13.27 -4.67 -0.66
N LEU A 201 13.37 -5.99 -0.85
CA LEU A 201 14.19 -6.87 -0.01
C LEU A 201 15.68 -6.54 -0.17
N ASN A 202 16.09 -6.17 -1.39
CA ASN A 202 17.46 -5.80 -1.72
C ASN A 202 17.48 -4.46 -2.48
N PRO A 203 17.44 -3.30 -1.80
CA PRO A 203 17.40 -2.00 -2.46
C PRO A 203 18.56 -1.74 -3.43
N LYS A 204 19.73 -2.34 -3.20
CA LYS A 204 20.90 -2.26 -4.09
C LYS A 204 20.68 -2.89 -5.46
N ASN A 205 19.69 -3.79 -5.58
CA ASN A 205 19.37 -4.49 -6.82
C ASN A 205 18.26 -3.79 -7.60
N VAL A 206 17.76 -2.63 -7.13
CA VAL A 206 16.77 -1.84 -7.85
C VAL A 206 17.47 -1.05 -8.95
N ASP A 207 17.15 -1.38 -10.20
CA ASP A 207 17.79 -0.86 -11.41
C ASP A 207 16.86 0.03 -12.27
N PHE A 208 15.66 0.33 -11.79
CA PHE A 208 14.72 1.22 -12.45
C PHE A 208 14.72 2.65 -11.88
N PRO A 209 14.31 3.66 -12.66
CA PRO A 209 14.24 5.04 -12.16
C PRO A 209 13.23 5.19 -11.01
N TYR A 210 13.66 5.79 -9.91
CA TYR A 210 12.81 6.20 -8.79
C TYR A 210 13.26 7.57 -8.27
N HIS A 211 12.35 8.28 -7.60
CA HIS A 211 12.66 9.48 -6.84
C HIS A 211 12.78 9.11 -5.37
N ARG A 212 13.87 9.51 -4.70
CA ARG A 212 13.96 9.45 -3.25
C ARG A 212 13.81 10.87 -2.70
N PRO A 213 12.78 11.16 -1.89
CA PRO A 213 12.58 12.50 -1.38
C PRO A 213 13.73 12.97 -0.49
N ARG A 214 14.20 14.21 -0.73
CA ARG A 214 15.37 14.78 -0.02
C ARG A 214 15.17 14.87 1.50
N TYR A 215 13.93 15.07 1.95
CA TYR A 215 13.61 15.20 3.38
C TYR A 215 13.87 13.92 4.19
N LEU A 216 14.15 12.78 3.55
CA LEU A 216 14.51 11.54 4.23
C LEU A 216 15.98 11.48 4.62
N ASP A 217 16.84 12.21 3.90
CA ASP A 217 18.30 12.11 4.04
C ASP A 217 18.95 13.44 4.48
N ASP A 218 18.19 14.54 4.49
CA ASP A 218 18.67 15.88 4.88
C ASP A 218 18.04 16.35 6.21
N THR A 219 18.89 16.63 7.20
CA THR A 219 18.49 17.06 8.55
C THR A 219 17.87 18.46 8.59
N ASN A 220 17.96 19.24 7.51
CA ASN A 220 17.27 20.52 7.36
C ASN A 220 15.78 20.38 7.04
N TYR A 221 15.26 19.15 6.99
CA TYR A 221 13.84 18.88 6.82
C TYR A 221 13.27 18.16 8.04
N CYS A 222 11.97 18.33 8.26
CA CYS A 222 11.22 17.49 9.18
C CYS A 222 10.75 16.23 8.44
N PRO A 223 11.21 15.02 8.80
CA PRO A 223 10.81 13.79 8.11
C PRO A 223 9.35 13.40 8.36
N LEU A 224 8.73 13.90 9.43
CA LEU A 224 7.30 13.63 9.73
C LEU A 224 6.35 14.52 8.93
N CYS A 225 6.77 15.75 8.64
CA CYS A 225 5.92 16.76 7.99
C CYS A 225 6.33 17.07 6.56
N HIS A 226 7.49 16.56 6.12
CA HIS A 226 8.16 16.87 4.86
C HIS A 226 8.47 18.37 4.69
N ALA A 227 8.45 19.12 5.79
CA ALA A 227 8.67 20.55 5.81
C ALA A 227 10.17 20.86 5.78
N GLY A 228 10.58 21.77 4.90
CA GLY A 228 11.96 22.18 4.75
C GLY A 228 12.28 22.51 3.27
N PRO A 229 13.54 22.85 2.97
CA PRO A 229 14.63 23.00 3.94
C PRO A 229 14.39 24.22 4.82
N PHE A 230 14.72 24.15 6.11
CA PHE A 230 14.60 25.31 7.01
C PHE A 230 15.70 26.34 6.72
N CYS A 231 15.33 27.62 6.67
CA CYS A 231 16.28 28.70 6.41
C CYS A 231 17.06 29.12 7.67
N SER A 232 16.55 28.79 8.85
CA SER A 232 17.18 29.09 10.14
C SER A 232 16.71 28.12 11.23
N GLU A 233 17.47 28.01 12.32
CA GLU A 233 17.06 27.27 13.53
C GLU A 233 15.75 27.80 14.11
N LYS A 234 15.51 29.11 14.00
CA LYS A 234 14.26 29.73 14.43
C LYS A 234 13.05 29.22 13.63
N ASP A 235 13.18 29.10 12.31
CA ASP A 235 12.11 28.58 11.45
C ASP A 235 11.81 27.11 11.78
N GLN A 236 12.86 26.33 12.05
CA GLN A 236 12.73 24.93 12.47
C GLN A 236 12.01 24.81 13.82
N ALA A 237 12.40 25.62 14.82
CA ALA A 237 11.74 25.66 16.12
C ALA A 237 10.25 26.03 16.00
N GLN A 238 9.94 27.07 15.22
CA GLN A 238 8.55 27.46 14.95
C GLN A 238 7.75 26.36 14.24
N HIS A 239 8.38 25.62 13.32
CA HIS A 239 7.75 24.47 12.69
C HIS A 239 7.39 23.38 13.72
N PHE A 240 8.31 23.05 14.64
CA PHE A 240 8.07 22.03 15.66
C PHE A 240 6.96 22.42 16.65
N GLU A 241 6.76 23.71 16.92
CA GLU A 241 5.65 24.21 17.73
C GLU A 241 4.31 24.26 16.97
N SER A 242 4.32 24.11 15.65
CA SER A 242 3.12 24.23 14.84
C SER A 242 2.09 23.12 15.14
N ARG A 243 0.79 23.46 15.05
CA ARG A 243 -0.31 22.50 15.23
C ARG A 243 -0.20 21.28 14.31
N GLN A 244 0.28 21.49 13.07
CA GLN A 244 0.46 20.42 12.11
C GLN A 244 1.56 19.46 12.54
N HIS A 245 2.69 19.98 13.05
CA HIS A 245 3.76 19.12 13.56
C HIS A 245 3.32 18.33 14.79
N GLN A 246 2.67 18.98 15.75
CA GLN A 246 2.15 18.31 16.95
C GLN A 246 1.15 17.20 16.61
N LEU A 247 0.30 17.39 15.58
CA LEU A 247 -0.59 16.35 15.06
C LEU A 247 0.19 15.16 14.49
N MET A 248 1.19 15.40 13.64
CA MET A 248 2.02 14.35 13.04
C MET A 248 2.82 13.59 14.10
N LEU A 249 3.32 14.30 15.11
CA LEU A 249 4.00 13.71 16.26
C LEU A 249 3.05 12.79 17.04
N GLY A 250 1.80 13.20 17.26
CA GLY A 250 0.77 12.34 17.85
C GLY A 250 0.51 11.06 17.06
N TYR A 251 0.39 11.16 15.73
CA TYR A 251 0.29 9.96 14.87
C TYR A 251 1.52 9.07 14.97
N GLN A 252 2.72 9.65 15.03
CA GLN A 252 3.94 8.89 15.21
C GLN A 252 4.00 8.17 16.55
N GLN A 253 3.59 8.83 17.65
CA GLN A 253 3.54 8.20 18.97
C GLN A 253 2.56 7.03 19.00
N HIS A 254 1.36 7.19 18.45
CA HIS A 254 0.39 6.10 18.35
C HIS A 254 0.92 4.93 17.53
N TRP A 255 1.64 5.21 16.45
CA TRP A 255 2.26 4.18 15.63
C TRP A 255 3.36 3.41 16.36
N GLN A 256 4.25 4.10 17.07
CA GLN A 256 5.27 3.44 17.88
C GLN A 256 4.64 2.58 18.99
N ASN A 257 3.57 3.09 19.64
CA ASN A 257 2.82 2.33 20.61
C ASN A 257 2.20 1.07 19.99
N TRP A 258 1.64 1.16 18.78
CA TRP A 258 1.10 0.01 18.07
C TRP A 258 2.20 -1.03 17.77
N LEU A 259 3.32 -0.62 17.19
CA LEU A 259 4.46 -1.51 16.89
C LEU A 259 4.97 -2.25 18.12
N ALA A 260 5.07 -1.54 19.26
CA ALA A 260 5.52 -2.12 20.52
C ALA A 260 4.59 -3.22 21.08
N HIS A 261 3.34 -3.30 20.62
CA HIS A 261 2.34 -4.27 21.08
C HIS A 261 1.93 -5.28 20.01
N ALA A 262 2.08 -4.95 18.72
CA ALA A 262 1.62 -5.77 17.59
C ALA A 262 2.19 -7.20 17.59
N TYR A 263 3.33 -7.43 18.25
CA TYR A 263 4.04 -8.71 18.26
C TYR A 263 4.22 -9.35 19.64
N LYS A 264 3.69 -8.72 20.70
CA LYS A 264 3.71 -9.31 22.05
C LYS A 264 2.71 -10.47 22.09
N GLY A 265 3.18 -11.66 21.72
CA GLY A 265 2.36 -12.87 21.56
C GLY A 265 2.93 -13.91 20.57
N TYR A 266 4.01 -13.57 19.84
CA TYR A 266 4.70 -14.47 18.91
C TYR A 266 6.13 -14.85 19.34
N SER A 267 6.49 -14.55 20.60
CA SER A 267 7.78 -14.92 21.21
C SER A 267 7.67 -16.22 22.00
#